data_AF-A0A3E1NQ10-F1
#
_entry.id   AF-A0A3E1NQ10-F1
#
_cell.length_a   1.000
_cell.length_b   1.000
_cell.length_c   1.000
_cell.angle_alpha   90.00
_cell.angle_beta   90.00
_cell.angle_gamma   90.00
#
_symmetry.space_group_name_H-M   'P 1'
#
loop_
_entity.id
_entity.type
_entity.pdbx_description
1 polymer ?
#
loop_
_entity_poly.entity_id
_entity_poly.type
_entity_poly.pdbx_seq_one_letter_code
_entity_poly.pdbx_strand_id
1 'polypeptide(L)'
;MEYTLSKQQAQKAAAWLKNNFEEVIKAGIAGTPWTVDLVCAIACQETAYKWLLWIDKYPADVVLQRCVFDASGDLPGTGRSAFPKNRADFEDKYGKDLAAMLVNEGNKQRAMPQVDAPGGYKPAGFLYKGYGIFQNDLQNIVTDRAFFQEKKWYNMTDCLAHLVQELNGKARKQSTLEKIVQAYNGSGPRAEAYAANVMQFREWVA
;
A
#
# COMPACT_ATOMS: atom_id res chain seq x y z
N MET A 1 12.70 -10.45 -3.23
CA MET A 1 12.00 -10.92 -4.44
C MET A 1 11.17 -9.73 -4.89
N GLU A 2 11.54 -9.11 -6.01
CA GLU A 2 10.76 -8.02 -6.59
C GLU A 2 9.69 -8.68 -7.46
N TYR A 3 8.43 -8.61 -7.02
CA TYR A 3 7.32 -9.23 -7.74
C TYR A 3 6.83 -8.26 -8.81
N THR A 4 7.49 -8.25 -9.97
CA THR A 4 6.99 -7.48 -11.11
C THR A 4 5.79 -8.20 -11.72
N LEU A 5 4.67 -7.50 -11.82
CA LEU A 5 3.47 -8.01 -12.49
C LEU A 5 3.75 -8.20 -13.99
N SER A 6 3.11 -9.19 -14.60
CA SER A 6 3.02 -9.23 -16.06
C SER A 6 2.13 -8.11 -16.59
N LYS A 7 2.26 -7.78 -17.88
CA LYS A 7 1.37 -6.81 -18.55
C LYS A 7 -0.11 -7.11 -18.34
N GLN A 8 -0.51 -8.37 -18.49
CA GLN A 8 -1.89 -8.79 -18.29
C GLN A 8 -2.36 -8.61 -16.85
N GLN A 9 -1.49 -8.88 -15.86
CA GLN A 9 -1.79 -8.67 -14.46
C GLN A 9 -1.94 -7.19 -14.12
N ALA A 10 -1.05 -6.32 -14.62
CA ALA A 10 -1.16 -4.87 -14.45
C ALA A 10 -2.43 -4.30 -15.09
N GLN A 11 -2.77 -4.75 -16.30
CA GLN A 11 -4.01 -4.35 -16.99
C GLN A 11 -5.25 -4.80 -16.22
N LYS A 12 -5.27 -6.05 -15.72
CA LYS A 12 -6.37 -6.55 -14.89
C LYS A 12 -6.50 -5.74 -13.60
N ALA A 13 -5.39 -5.44 -12.93
CA ALA A 13 -5.33 -4.64 -11.72
C ALA A 13 -5.90 -3.23 -11.95
N ALA A 14 -5.45 -2.55 -13.01
CA ALA A 14 -5.94 -1.21 -13.34
C ALA A 14 -7.41 -1.20 -13.78
N ALA A 15 -7.86 -2.18 -14.57
CA ALA A 15 -9.26 -2.30 -14.95
C ALA A 15 -10.15 -2.47 -13.71
N TRP A 16 -9.73 -3.30 -12.75
CA TRP A 16 -10.45 -3.46 -11.49
C TRP A 16 -10.48 -2.15 -10.67
N LEU A 17 -9.38 -1.42 -10.58
CA LEU A 17 -9.34 -0.12 -9.90
C LEU A 17 -10.26 0.91 -10.57
N LYS A 18 -10.19 1.03 -11.89
CA LYS A 18 -11.02 1.96 -12.66
C LYS A 18 -12.51 1.64 -12.45
N ASN A 19 -12.89 0.38 -12.61
CA ASN A 19 -14.29 -0.05 -12.46
C ASN A 19 -14.89 0.23 -11.07
N ASN A 20 -14.09 0.21 -10.00
CA ASN A 20 -14.59 0.36 -8.63
C ASN A 20 -14.35 1.76 -8.05
N PHE A 21 -13.33 2.48 -8.50
CA PHE A 21 -12.83 3.67 -7.83
C PHE A 21 -12.44 4.82 -8.76
N GLU A 22 -12.65 4.73 -10.08
CA GLU A 22 -12.22 5.78 -11.02
C GLU A 22 -12.74 7.17 -10.64
N GLU A 23 -14.02 7.28 -10.28
CA GLU A 23 -14.62 8.56 -9.91
C GLU A 23 -14.02 9.13 -8.62
N VAL A 24 -13.71 8.27 -7.64
CA VAL A 24 -13.00 8.67 -6.42
C VAL A 24 -11.57 9.13 -6.76
N ILE A 25 -10.90 8.43 -7.67
CA ILE A 25 -9.54 8.76 -8.11
C ILE A 25 -9.54 10.12 -8.83
N LYS A 26 -10.44 10.32 -9.80
CA LYS A 26 -10.60 11.60 -10.53
C LYS A 26 -10.86 12.75 -9.56
N ALA A 27 -11.76 12.56 -8.61
CA ALA A 27 -12.08 13.58 -7.61
C ALA A 27 -10.86 13.91 -6.74
N GLY A 28 -10.13 12.92 -6.25
CA GLY A 28 -8.98 13.14 -5.35
C GLY A 28 -7.74 13.73 -6.04
N ILE A 29 -7.60 13.56 -7.36
CA ILE A 29 -6.50 14.16 -8.13
C ILE A 29 -6.90 15.45 -8.86
N ALA A 30 -8.16 15.91 -8.72
CA ALA A 30 -8.63 17.13 -9.37
C ALA A 30 -7.76 18.33 -8.98
N GLY A 31 -7.34 19.12 -9.97
CA GLY A 31 -6.45 20.27 -9.77
C GLY A 31 -4.98 19.92 -9.53
N THR A 32 -4.60 18.64 -9.62
CA THR A 32 -3.21 18.19 -9.60
C THR A 32 -2.76 17.75 -11.00
N PRO A 33 -1.44 17.63 -11.27
CA PRO A 33 -0.95 17.08 -12.54
C PRO A 33 -1.04 15.54 -12.60
N TRP A 34 -1.58 14.88 -11.59
CA TRP A 34 -1.64 13.42 -11.50
C TRP A 34 -2.75 12.86 -12.40
N THR A 35 -2.55 11.63 -12.87
CA THR A 35 -3.48 10.94 -13.78
C THR A 35 -4.01 9.66 -13.13
N VAL A 36 -5.19 9.21 -13.54
CA VAL A 36 -5.76 7.92 -13.09
C VAL A 36 -4.78 6.77 -13.36
N ASP A 37 -4.11 6.78 -14.51
CA ASP A 37 -3.15 5.73 -14.88
C ASP A 37 -1.92 5.71 -13.99
N LEU A 38 -1.41 6.88 -13.58
CA LEU A 38 -0.32 6.95 -12.60
C LEU A 38 -0.75 6.36 -11.25
N VAL A 39 -1.94 6.71 -10.77
CA VAL A 39 -2.48 6.18 -9.51
C VAL A 39 -2.65 4.66 -9.60
N CYS A 40 -3.19 4.15 -10.71
CA CYS A 40 -3.33 2.71 -10.94
C CYS A 40 -1.97 2.02 -11.00
N ALA A 41 -0.99 2.60 -11.68
CA ALA A 41 0.37 2.06 -11.79
C ALA A 41 1.08 1.99 -10.43
N ILE A 42 0.91 3.00 -9.57
CA ILE A 42 1.43 2.98 -8.20
C ILE A 42 0.75 1.86 -7.40
N ALA A 43 -0.58 1.76 -7.41
CA ALA A 43 -1.28 0.66 -6.73
C ALA A 43 -0.85 -0.73 -7.23
N CYS A 44 -0.57 -0.87 -8.54
CA CYS A 44 -0.02 -2.09 -9.12
C CYS A 44 1.30 -2.48 -8.47
N GLN A 45 2.24 -1.53 -8.41
CA GLN A 45 3.56 -1.76 -7.83
C GLN A 45 3.51 -2.00 -6.33
N GLU A 46 2.64 -1.29 -5.61
CA GLU A 46 2.57 -1.38 -4.14
C GLU A 46 2.01 -2.73 -3.65
N THR A 47 0.87 -3.17 -4.21
CA THR A 47 0.10 -4.25 -3.56
C THR A 47 -0.61 -5.23 -4.49
N ALA A 48 -0.67 -5.00 -5.81
CA ALA A 48 -1.52 -5.83 -6.67
C ALA A 48 -1.10 -7.29 -6.78
N TYR A 49 0.18 -7.60 -6.61
CA TYR A 49 0.66 -8.97 -6.54
C TYR A 49 -0.02 -9.81 -5.43
N LYS A 50 -0.60 -9.15 -4.41
CA LYS A 50 -1.44 -9.79 -3.40
C LYS A 50 -2.91 -9.80 -3.79
N TRP A 51 -3.50 -8.62 -3.98
CA TRP A 51 -4.96 -8.52 -4.08
C TRP A 51 -5.53 -9.03 -5.41
N LEU A 52 -4.71 -9.23 -6.46
CA LEU A 52 -5.14 -9.92 -7.68
C LEU A 52 -5.68 -11.34 -7.41
N LEU A 53 -5.29 -11.96 -6.30
CA LEU A 53 -5.82 -13.26 -5.86
C LEU A 53 -7.25 -13.17 -5.30
N TRP A 54 -7.73 -11.96 -5.00
CA TRP A 54 -8.93 -11.69 -4.23
C TRP A 54 -10.03 -11.02 -5.04
N ILE A 55 -9.66 -10.22 -6.05
CA ILE A 55 -10.60 -9.34 -6.76
C ILE A 55 -11.77 -10.05 -7.48
N ASP A 56 -11.62 -11.32 -7.82
CA ASP A 56 -12.69 -12.11 -8.45
C ASP A 56 -13.58 -12.84 -7.42
N LYS A 57 -13.23 -12.76 -6.12
CA LYS A 57 -13.85 -13.56 -5.04
C LYS A 57 -14.46 -12.72 -3.93
N TYR A 58 -14.02 -11.48 -3.78
CA TYR A 58 -14.40 -10.61 -2.68
C TYR A 58 -14.85 -9.24 -3.19
N PRO A 59 -15.82 -8.60 -2.50
CA PRO A 59 -16.19 -7.21 -2.74
C PRO A 59 -15.00 -6.25 -2.66
N ALA A 60 -15.08 -5.14 -3.38
CA ALA A 60 -13.94 -4.22 -3.51
C ALA A 60 -13.57 -3.51 -2.20
N ASP A 61 -14.54 -3.22 -1.35
CA ASP A 61 -14.32 -2.72 0.00
C ASP A 61 -13.55 -3.74 0.85
N VAL A 62 -13.94 -5.03 0.80
CA VAL A 62 -13.21 -6.09 1.51
C VAL A 62 -11.77 -6.17 1.02
N VAL A 63 -11.53 -6.14 -0.30
CA VAL A 63 -10.17 -6.14 -0.85
C VAL A 63 -9.34 -4.97 -0.31
N LEU A 64 -9.89 -3.76 -0.36
CA LEU A 64 -9.21 -2.55 0.10
C LEU A 64 -8.82 -2.61 1.58
N GLN A 65 -9.74 -3.06 2.43
CA GLN A 65 -9.51 -3.21 3.87
C GLN A 65 -8.38 -4.19 4.21
N ARG A 66 -8.12 -5.17 3.32
CA ARG A 66 -7.11 -6.23 3.51
C ARG A 66 -5.75 -5.86 2.95
N CYS A 67 -5.58 -4.65 2.41
CA CYS A 67 -4.27 -4.11 2.04
C CYS A 67 -3.45 -3.71 3.28
N VAL A 68 -3.10 -4.70 4.11
CA VAL A 68 -2.28 -4.55 5.33
C VAL A 68 -1.10 -5.50 5.19
N PHE A 69 0.08 -4.96 4.89
CA PHE A 69 1.26 -5.75 4.54
C PHE A 69 2.52 -5.24 5.26
N ASP A 70 3.67 -5.79 4.89
CA ASP A 70 4.95 -5.64 5.56
C ASP A 70 4.93 -6.08 7.04
N ALA A 71 5.30 -7.33 7.28
CA ALA A 71 5.50 -7.86 8.64
C ALA A 71 6.94 -7.67 9.15
N SER A 72 7.74 -6.80 8.52
CA SER A 72 9.13 -6.60 8.89
C SER A 72 9.28 -6.20 10.35
N GLY A 73 10.27 -6.80 11.01
CA GLY A 73 10.56 -6.60 12.43
C GLY A 73 9.81 -7.54 13.37
N ASP A 74 8.70 -8.14 12.91
CA ASP A 74 7.93 -9.12 13.68
C ASP A 74 7.95 -10.53 13.05
N LEU A 75 8.10 -10.61 11.72
CA LEU A 75 8.27 -11.89 11.02
C LEU A 75 9.68 -12.46 11.28
N PRO A 76 9.82 -13.77 11.60
CA PRO A 76 11.11 -14.39 11.84
C PRO A 76 12.10 -14.20 10.67
N GLY A 77 13.35 -13.88 11.00
CA GLY A 77 14.40 -13.63 10.00
C GLY A 77 14.32 -12.27 9.29
N THR A 78 13.39 -11.41 9.70
CA THR A 78 13.29 -10.03 9.20
C THR A 78 13.74 -9.02 10.26
N GLY A 79 14.12 -7.82 9.83
CA GLY A 79 14.45 -6.70 10.71
C GLY A 79 13.96 -5.39 10.13
N ARG A 80 13.83 -4.38 10.99
CA ARG A 80 13.38 -3.04 10.63
C ARG A 80 14.10 -2.01 11.50
N SER A 81 14.63 -0.96 10.87
CA SER A 81 15.30 0.15 11.58
C SER A 81 14.35 1.31 11.87
N ALA A 82 13.43 1.60 10.95
CA ALA A 82 12.40 2.61 11.10
C ALA A 82 11.44 2.26 12.25
N PHE A 83 10.97 3.28 12.98
CA PHE A 83 9.97 3.08 14.01
C PHE A 83 8.61 2.68 13.38
N PRO A 84 7.80 1.82 14.01
CA PRO A 84 8.19 0.92 15.11
C PRO A 84 9.07 -0.21 14.56
N LYS A 85 10.13 -0.60 15.30
CA LYS A 85 11.02 -1.68 14.85
C LYS A 85 10.36 -3.05 14.96
N ASN A 86 9.47 -3.22 15.92
CA ASN A 86 8.71 -4.44 16.18
C ASN A 86 7.43 -4.07 16.96
N ARG A 87 6.59 -5.06 17.29
CA ARG A 87 5.38 -4.84 18.09
C ARG A 87 5.65 -4.29 19.48
N ALA A 88 6.67 -4.78 20.20
CA ALA A 88 6.97 -4.33 21.56
C ALA A 88 7.29 -2.83 21.59
N ASP A 89 8.16 -2.36 20.68
CA ASP A 89 8.48 -0.95 20.51
C ASP A 89 7.23 -0.09 20.27
N PHE A 90 6.24 -0.63 19.55
CA PHE A 90 4.97 0.07 19.30
C PHE A 90 4.07 0.08 20.54
N GLU A 91 3.94 -1.05 21.24
CA GLU A 91 3.15 -1.17 22.48
C GLU A 91 3.66 -0.21 23.56
N ASP A 92 4.98 -0.07 23.69
CA ASP A 92 5.60 0.83 24.65
C ASP A 92 5.23 2.31 24.41
N LYS A 93 5.05 2.70 23.14
CA LYS A 93 4.75 4.10 22.77
C LYS A 93 3.26 4.41 22.65
N TYR A 94 2.47 3.49 22.10
CA TYR A 94 1.06 3.74 21.73
C TYR A 94 0.06 2.87 22.49
N GLY A 95 0.53 1.95 23.32
CA GLY A 95 -0.30 1.08 24.15
C GLY A 95 -0.74 -0.20 23.45
N LYS A 96 -1.08 -1.20 24.28
CA LYS A 96 -1.42 -2.56 23.85
C LYS A 96 -2.73 -2.63 23.08
N ASP A 97 -3.70 -1.79 23.39
CA ASP A 97 -5.02 -1.85 22.74
C ASP A 97 -4.93 -1.47 21.26
N LEU A 98 -4.18 -0.40 20.95
CA LEU A 98 -3.96 -0.01 19.56
C LEU A 98 -3.14 -1.06 18.82
N ALA A 99 -2.10 -1.60 19.45
CA ALA A 99 -1.30 -2.68 18.88
C ALA A 99 -2.16 -3.92 18.58
N ALA A 100 -3.00 -4.35 19.53
CA ALA A 100 -3.89 -5.49 19.39
C ALA A 100 -4.91 -5.28 18.26
N MET A 101 -5.46 -4.08 18.13
CA MET A 101 -6.33 -3.73 17.01
C MET A 101 -5.61 -3.90 15.67
N LEU A 102 -4.41 -3.32 15.52
CA LEU A 102 -3.62 -3.41 14.28
C LEU A 102 -3.17 -4.84 13.96
N VAL A 103 -2.79 -5.62 14.98
CA VAL A 103 -2.48 -7.07 14.84
C VAL A 103 -3.72 -7.84 14.36
N ASN A 104 -4.90 -7.51 14.88
CA ASN A 104 -6.15 -8.13 14.43
C ASN A 104 -6.44 -7.79 12.95
N GLU A 105 -6.19 -6.55 12.53
CA GLU A 105 -6.32 -6.15 11.11
C GLU A 105 -5.35 -6.91 10.21
N GLY A 106 -4.08 -7.07 10.63
CA GLY A 106 -3.12 -7.94 9.96
C GLY A 106 -3.61 -9.40 9.88
N ASN A 107 -4.22 -9.93 10.94
CA ASN A 107 -4.75 -11.29 10.95
C ASN A 107 -5.94 -11.48 10.00
N LYS A 108 -6.77 -10.46 9.77
CA LYS A 108 -7.79 -10.49 8.73
C LYS A 108 -7.18 -10.61 7.33
N GLN A 109 -6.08 -9.89 7.07
CA GLN A 109 -5.33 -10.03 5.82
C GLN A 109 -4.71 -11.42 5.69
N ARG A 110 -4.13 -11.96 6.77
CA ARG A 110 -3.51 -13.30 6.78
C ARG A 110 -4.50 -14.41 6.43
N ALA A 111 -5.76 -14.26 6.84
CA ALA A 111 -6.82 -15.21 6.52
C ALA A 111 -7.23 -15.20 5.03
N MET A 112 -6.83 -14.19 4.25
CA MET A 112 -7.09 -14.14 2.82
C MET A 112 -6.20 -15.14 2.06
N PRO A 113 -6.68 -15.72 0.93
CA PRO A 113 -5.89 -16.61 0.09
C PRO A 113 -4.52 -16.02 -0.29
N GLN A 114 -3.47 -16.83 -0.18
CA GLN A 114 -2.10 -16.50 -0.59
C GLN A 114 -1.60 -17.51 -1.62
N VAL A 115 -0.55 -17.17 -2.36
CA VAL A 115 0.07 -18.06 -3.35
C VAL A 115 0.52 -19.38 -2.72
N ASP A 116 1.13 -19.31 -1.54
CA ASP A 116 1.69 -20.43 -0.77
C ASP A 116 0.77 -20.94 0.35
N ALA A 117 -0.35 -20.25 0.59
CA ALA A 117 -1.40 -20.66 1.53
C ALA A 117 -2.78 -20.32 0.96
N PRO A 118 -3.34 -21.16 0.05
CA PRO A 118 -4.61 -20.87 -0.61
C PRO A 118 -5.80 -20.70 0.35
N GLY A 119 -5.75 -21.33 1.53
CA GLY A 119 -6.74 -21.20 2.60
C GLY A 119 -6.45 -20.07 3.60
N GLY A 120 -5.42 -19.25 3.35
CA GLY A 120 -4.91 -18.25 4.29
C GLY A 120 -3.98 -18.85 5.35
N TYR A 121 -3.25 -17.99 6.04
CA TYR A 121 -2.43 -18.37 7.18
C TYR A 121 -3.22 -18.31 8.49
N LYS A 122 -2.76 -19.10 9.48
CA LYS A 122 -3.23 -18.95 10.86
C LYS A 122 -2.88 -17.57 11.43
N PRO A 123 -3.66 -17.08 12.41
CA PRO A 123 -3.33 -15.86 13.13
C PRO A 123 -1.91 -15.87 13.70
N ALA A 124 -1.27 -14.71 13.72
CA ALA A 124 0.04 -14.48 14.31
C ALA A 124 0.04 -13.18 15.11
N GLY A 125 1.01 -13.03 16.00
CA GLY A 125 1.18 -11.83 16.82
C GLY A 125 1.84 -10.64 16.11
N PHE A 126 1.97 -10.69 14.78
CA PHE A 126 2.75 -9.72 14.01
C PHE A 126 2.05 -8.38 13.89
N LEU A 127 2.79 -7.30 14.18
CA LEU A 127 2.38 -5.95 13.83
C LEU A 127 2.81 -5.69 12.38
N TYR A 128 1.85 -5.52 11.49
CA TYR A 128 2.13 -5.13 10.10
C TYR A 128 2.42 -3.62 10.02
N LYS A 129 3.18 -3.19 9.01
CA LYS A 129 3.74 -1.85 8.91
C LYS A 129 3.22 -1.05 7.71
N GLY A 130 2.76 -1.68 6.63
CA GLY A 130 2.17 -1.00 5.48
C GLY A 130 0.65 -1.08 5.48
N TYR A 131 -0.04 0.06 5.39
CA TYR A 131 -1.51 0.13 5.46
C TYR A 131 -2.10 0.83 4.23
N GLY A 132 -3.13 0.22 3.67
CA GLY A 132 -3.84 0.71 2.49
C GLY A 132 -3.21 0.27 1.18
N ILE A 133 -3.94 0.51 0.10
CA ILE A 133 -3.56 0.06 -1.25
C ILE A 133 -2.26 0.71 -1.76
N PHE A 134 -1.91 1.89 -1.22
CA PHE A 134 -0.68 2.63 -1.49
C PHE A 134 0.37 2.52 -0.37
N GLN A 135 0.21 1.56 0.56
CA GLN A 135 1.19 1.23 1.60
C GLN A 135 1.68 2.41 2.44
N ASN A 136 0.75 3.15 3.06
CA ASN A 136 1.09 4.16 4.06
C ASN A 136 1.82 3.49 5.25
N ASP A 137 3.08 3.84 5.46
CA ASP A 137 3.95 3.20 6.45
C ASP A 137 3.55 3.63 7.88
N LEU A 138 3.49 2.68 8.81
CA LEU A 138 3.08 2.85 10.20
C LEU A 138 3.94 3.87 10.95
N GLN A 139 5.15 4.18 10.50
CA GLN A 139 5.94 5.30 11.03
C GLN A 139 5.19 6.63 10.98
N ASN A 140 4.28 6.80 10.00
CA ASN A 140 3.49 8.01 9.82
C ASN A 140 2.46 8.21 10.94
N ILE A 141 2.23 7.22 11.82
CA ILE A 141 1.39 7.37 13.02
C ILE A 141 1.89 8.48 13.94
N VAL A 142 3.16 8.88 13.82
CA VAL A 142 3.73 10.00 14.58
C VAL A 142 3.07 11.33 14.22
N THR A 143 2.70 11.51 12.94
CA THR A 143 2.10 12.76 12.43
C THR A 143 0.64 12.61 12.03
N ASP A 144 0.18 11.39 11.75
CA ASP A 144 -1.22 11.08 11.45
C ASP A 144 -1.66 9.81 12.17
N ARG A 145 -1.94 9.96 13.46
CA ARG A 145 -2.46 8.87 14.28
C ARG A 145 -3.88 8.45 13.86
N ALA A 146 -4.70 9.39 13.39
CA ALA A 146 -6.09 9.15 13.06
C ALA A 146 -6.22 8.16 11.90
N PHE A 147 -5.33 8.22 10.90
CA PHE A 147 -5.31 7.26 9.80
C PHE A 147 -5.29 5.81 10.28
N PHE A 148 -4.46 5.51 11.28
CA PHE A 148 -4.32 4.15 11.81
C PHE A 148 -5.39 3.81 12.85
N GLN A 149 -5.70 4.75 13.75
CA GLN A 149 -6.66 4.49 14.83
C GLN A 149 -8.10 4.34 14.33
N GLU A 150 -8.49 5.11 13.31
CA GLU A 150 -9.83 5.11 12.73
C GLU A 150 -9.95 4.21 11.50
N LYS A 151 -8.88 3.48 11.17
CA LYS A 151 -8.82 2.57 10.01
C LYS A 151 -9.10 3.24 8.68
N LYS A 152 -8.59 4.46 8.48
CA LYS A 152 -8.83 5.24 7.25
C LYS A 152 -8.32 4.54 5.99
N TRP A 153 -7.39 3.59 6.11
CA TRP A 153 -6.99 2.74 4.98
C TRP A 153 -8.13 1.87 4.40
N TYR A 154 -9.26 1.76 5.11
CA TYR A 154 -10.49 1.14 4.62
C TYR A 154 -11.18 1.97 3.52
N ASN A 155 -10.82 3.25 3.38
CA ASN A 155 -11.45 4.20 2.49
C ASN A 155 -10.47 4.64 1.40
N MET A 156 -10.91 4.57 0.14
CA MET A 156 -10.08 4.93 -1.00
C MET A 156 -9.76 6.43 -1.04
N THR A 157 -10.70 7.29 -0.67
CA THR A 157 -10.49 8.75 -0.59
C THR A 157 -9.39 9.08 0.41
N ASP A 158 -9.41 8.48 1.59
CA ASP A 158 -8.36 8.69 2.60
C ASP A 158 -7.01 8.15 2.12
N CYS A 159 -6.96 6.93 1.56
CA CYS A 159 -5.74 6.38 0.96
C CYS A 159 -5.15 7.32 -0.11
N LEU A 160 -6.02 7.85 -0.97
CA LEU A 160 -5.62 8.72 -2.07
C LEU A 160 -5.15 10.09 -1.58
N ALA A 161 -5.76 10.65 -0.53
CA ALA A 161 -5.32 11.91 0.06
C ALA A 161 -3.86 11.83 0.50
N HIS A 162 -3.45 10.72 1.13
CA HIS A 162 -2.04 10.47 1.50
C HIS A 162 -1.14 10.38 0.27
N LEU A 163 -1.51 9.58 -0.73
CA LEU A 163 -0.74 9.44 -1.97
C LEU A 163 -0.52 10.82 -2.62
N VAL A 164 -1.58 11.59 -2.81
CA VAL A 164 -1.54 12.90 -3.46
C VAL A 164 -0.70 13.89 -2.64
N GLN A 165 -0.84 13.91 -1.32
CA GLN A 165 -0.02 14.76 -0.44
C GLN A 165 1.47 14.43 -0.60
N GLU A 166 1.84 13.16 -0.63
CA GLU A 166 3.22 12.73 -0.81
C GLU A 166 3.76 13.09 -2.19
N LEU A 167 3.03 12.76 -3.26
CA LEU A 167 3.43 13.08 -4.64
C LEU A 167 3.63 14.59 -4.83
N ASN A 168 2.68 15.41 -4.33
CA ASN A 168 2.81 16.87 -4.33
C ASN A 168 4.05 17.33 -3.55
N GLY A 169 4.34 16.67 -2.43
CA GLY A 169 5.56 16.90 -1.64
C GLY A 169 6.84 16.66 -2.43
N LYS A 170 6.91 15.55 -3.18
CA LYS A 170 8.09 15.20 -3.99
C LYS A 170 8.20 16.06 -5.23
N ALA A 171 7.07 16.42 -5.87
CA ALA A 171 7.01 17.29 -7.04
C ALA A 171 7.60 18.68 -6.81
N ARG A 172 7.57 19.19 -5.57
CA ARG A 172 8.24 20.46 -5.23
C ARG A 172 9.77 20.41 -5.31
N LYS A 173 10.35 19.20 -5.31
CA LYS A 173 11.82 18.99 -5.23
C LYS A 173 12.38 18.28 -6.45
N GLN A 174 11.53 17.68 -7.27
CA GLN A 174 11.92 16.82 -8.39
C GLN A 174 11.30 17.34 -9.68
N SER A 175 12.04 17.28 -10.78
CA SER A 175 11.66 17.90 -12.05
C SER A 175 10.99 16.94 -13.05
N THR A 176 11.11 15.63 -12.86
CA THR A 176 10.52 14.63 -13.76
C THR A 176 9.59 13.69 -13.00
N LEU A 177 8.57 13.16 -13.68
CA LEU A 177 7.62 12.22 -13.10
C LEU A 177 8.33 10.99 -12.53
N GLU A 178 9.31 10.44 -13.25
CA GLU A 178 10.11 9.31 -12.79
C GLU A 178 10.85 9.62 -11.48
N LYS A 179 11.47 10.80 -11.35
CA LYS A 179 12.16 11.20 -10.11
C LYS A 179 11.20 11.47 -8.95
N ILE A 180 9.99 11.95 -9.25
CA ILE A 180 8.91 12.12 -8.26
C ILE A 180 8.51 10.75 -7.71
N VAL A 181 8.28 9.76 -8.57
CA VAL A 181 7.91 8.39 -8.19
C VAL A 181 9.06 7.66 -7.49
N GLN A 182 10.30 7.84 -7.95
CA GLN A 182 11.50 7.34 -7.25
C GLN A 182 11.53 7.88 -5.82
N ALA A 183 11.37 9.20 -5.65
CA ALA A 183 11.42 9.85 -4.35
C ALA A 183 10.20 9.55 -3.45
N TYR A 184 9.07 9.13 -4.04
CA TYR A 184 7.92 8.61 -3.31
C TYR A 184 8.30 7.30 -2.61
N ASN A 185 8.89 6.35 -3.33
CA ASN A 185 9.34 5.09 -2.74
C ASN A 185 10.55 5.26 -1.80
N GLY A 186 11.54 6.07 -2.19
CA GLY A 186 12.75 6.28 -1.40
C GLY A 186 13.95 6.75 -2.20
N SER A 187 15.09 6.11 -2.02
CA SER A 187 16.35 6.44 -2.70
C SER A 187 17.17 5.18 -3.02
N GLY A 188 18.17 5.35 -3.89
CA GLY A 188 19.06 4.28 -4.31
C GLY A 188 18.46 3.30 -5.33
N PRO A 189 19.17 2.21 -5.66
CA PRO A 189 18.84 1.35 -6.80
C PRO A 189 17.45 0.69 -6.73
N ARG A 190 16.95 0.40 -5.52
CA ARG A 190 15.60 -0.16 -5.35
C ARG A 190 14.50 0.83 -5.71
N ALA A 191 14.68 2.11 -5.36
CA ALA A 191 13.73 3.16 -5.71
C ALA A 191 13.77 3.47 -7.21
N GLU A 192 14.94 3.31 -7.85
CA GLU A 192 15.08 3.43 -9.31
C GLU A 192 14.32 2.31 -10.02
N ALA A 193 14.51 1.06 -9.60
CA ALA A 193 13.75 -0.08 -10.12
C ALA A 193 12.23 0.09 -9.90
N TYR A 194 11.83 0.54 -8.71
CA TYR A 194 10.45 0.87 -8.41
C TYR A 194 9.88 1.89 -9.41
N ALA A 195 10.58 3.01 -9.64
CA ALA A 195 10.12 4.05 -10.55
C ALA A 195 10.02 3.54 -11.99
N ALA A 196 11.01 2.77 -12.45
CA ALA A 196 10.98 2.13 -13.77
C ALA A 196 9.77 1.21 -13.93
N ASN A 197 9.47 0.37 -12.92
CA ASN A 197 8.29 -0.50 -12.93
C ASN A 197 6.99 0.31 -13.00
N VAL A 198 6.84 1.37 -12.20
CA VAL A 198 5.64 2.22 -12.24
C VAL A 198 5.49 2.91 -13.59
N MET A 199 6.58 3.40 -14.20
CA MET A 199 6.51 4.00 -15.55
C MET A 199 6.07 2.96 -16.59
N GLN A 200 6.62 1.75 -16.53
CA GLN A 200 6.21 0.66 -17.41
C GLN A 200 4.74 0.25 -17.21
N PHE A 201 4.29 0.13 -15.95
CA PHE A 201 2.89 -0.18 -15.67
C PHE A 201 1.98 0.92 -16.18
N ARG A 202 2.36 2.19 -16.03
CA ARG A 202 1.61 3.33 -16.55
C ARG A 202 1.42 3.24 -18.07
N GLU A 203 2.44 2.82 -18.83
CA GLU A 203 2.32 2.58 -20.27
C GLU A 203 1.38 1.42 -20.61
N TRP A 204 1.33 0.39 -19.77
CA TRP A 204 0.50 -0.79 -19.99
C TRP A 204 -0.98 -0.59 -19.69
N VAL A 205 -1.30 0.32 -18.76
CA VAL A 205 -2.66 0.54 -18.23
C VAL A 205 -3.36 1.77 -18.78
N ALA A 206 -2.64 2.58 -19.56
CA ALA A 206 -3.18 3.72 -20.32
C ALA A 206 -4.26 3.27 -21.32
#